data_AF-A0A958LL56-F1
#
_entry.id   AF-A0A958LL56-F1
#
_cell.length_a   1.000
_cell.length_b   1.000
_cell.length_c   1.000
_cell.angle_alpha   90.00
_cell.angle_beta   90.00
_cell.angle_gamma   90.00
#
_symmetry.space_group_name_H-M   'P 1'
#
loop_
_entity.id
_entity.type
_entity.pdbx_description
1 polymer ?
#
loop_
_entity_poly.entity_id
_entity_poly.type
_entity_poly.pdbx_seq_one_letter_code
_entity_poly.pdbx_strand_id
1 'polypeptide(L)'
;MESSPSSKKKIVFSITGLSITCLILLVLWLYLKEKSNLTPFRDQNDISLEPYLEIKPGFHPDSVLKFGYHTKSFHQEYSRSSRDQDWTPAVYPQRVQKILNLLTQIHFKKLPPMKKPLVTLTVEFSNQQSWKAGWDGTHLQWLTGSYSGFGSQLNAADRILMLGGSLSFFPREYNWCPTRPTAFEFLSKKGSSLSLLHIQGEWLRSPSGLNQGKRDRSFGLKIENWLGLYCDLEIEQAIDIDY
;
A
#
# COMPACT_ATOMS: atom_id res chain seq x y z
N MET A 1 -27.82 29.59 63.97
CA MET A 1 -27.11 29.21 62.74
C MET A 1 -27.68 27.89 62.25
N GLU A 2 -28.70 27.96 61.40
CA GLU A 2 -29.40 26.80 60.86
C GLU A 2 -28.66 26.28 59.63
N SER A 3 -28.27 25.00 59.65
CA SER A 3 -27.55 24.34 58.58
C SER A 3 -28.45 24.15 57.35
N SER A 4 -28.10 24.79 56.24
CA SER A 4 -28.79 24.73 54.96
C SER A 4 -29.05 23.28 54.47
N PRO A 5 -30.30 22.91 54.11
CA PRO A 5 -30.70 21.54 53.74
C PRO A 5 -30.10 21.02 52.41
N SER A 6 -29.30 21.84 51.71
CA SER A 6 -28.67 21.48 50.44
C SER A 6 -27.45 20.54 50.59
N SER A 7 -26.76 20.59 51.73
CA SER A 7 -25.51 19.83 51.97
C SER A 7 -25.75 18.32 52.09
N LYS A 8 -26.86 17.89 52.72
CA LYS A 8 -27.13 16.47 53.00
C LYS A 8 -27.39 15.64 51.73
N LYS A 9 -27.96 16.22 50.67
CA LYS A 9 -28.23 15.49 49.42
C LYS A 9 -26.96 15.17 48.63
N LYS A 10 -25.95 16.04 48.64
CA LYS A 10 -24.68 15.81 47.92
C LYS A 10 -23.85 14.67 48.51
N ILE A 11 -23.92 14.47 49.83
CA ILE A 11 -23.19 13.40 50.52
C ILE A 11 -23.77 12.03 50.17
N VAL A 12 -25.09 11.90 50.05
CA VAL A 12 -25.75 10.62 49.71
C VAL A 12 -25.40 10.15 48.30
N PHE A 13 -25.35 11.06 47.31
CA PHE A 13 -24.96 10.71 45.94
C PHE A 13 -23.49 10.27 45.82
N SER A 14 -22.60 10.78 46.68
CA SER A 14 -21.19 10.39 46.66
C SER A 14 -20.97 8.99 47.23
N ILE A 15 -21.77 8.59 48.23
CA ILE A 15 -21.65 7.27 48.88
C ILE A 15 -22.22 6.17 47.97
N THR A 16 -23.34 6.43 47.28
CA THR A 16 -23.92 5.47 46.34
C THR A 16 -23.05 5.26 45.10
N GLY A 17 -22.41 6.32 44.60
CA GLY A 17 -21.46 6.22 43.48
C GLY A 17 -20.27 5.29 43.79
N LEU A 18 -19.65 5.47 44.96
CA LEU A 18 -18.53 4.64 45.43
C LEU A 18 -18.90 3.15 45.54
N SER A 19 -20.10 2.85 46.05
CA SER A 19 -20.59 1.48 46.18
C SER A 19 -20.75 0.79 44.82
N ILE A 20 -21.23 1.51 43.79
CA ILE A 20 -21.43 0.95 42.45
C ILE A 20 -20.07 0.65 41.79
N THR A 21 -19.10 1.56 41.90
CA THR A 21 -17.74 1.33 41.38
C THR A 21 -17.05 0.13 42.01
N CYS A 22 -17.18 -0.07 43.33
CA CYS A 22 -16.65 -1.26 43.99
C CYS A 22 -17.29 -2.55 43.46
N LEU A 23 -18.59 -2.54 43.20
CA LEU A 23 -19.31 -3.70 42.69
C LEU A 23 -18.86 -4.07 41.26
N ILE A 24 -18.67 -3.07 40.40
CA ILE A 24 -18.15 -3.27 39.03
C ILE A 24 -16.74 -3.86 39.05
N LEU A 25 -15.85 -3.32 39.90
CA LEU A 25 -14.47 -3.84 40.03
C LEU A 25 -14.45 -5.28 40.55
N LEU A 26 -15.34 -5.63 41.48
CA LEU A 26 -15.45 -6.98 42.02
C LEU A 26 -15.92 -7.99 40.96
N VAL A 27 -16.90 -7.62 40.12
CA VAL A 27 -17.35 -8.44 38.98
C VAL A 27 -16.23 -8.61 37.96
N LEU A 28 -15.50 -7.54 37.63
CA LEU A 28 -14.37 -7.60 36.69
C LEU A 28 -13.26 -8.53 37.22
N TRP A 29 -12.96 -8.45 38.52
CA TRP A 29 -11.97 -9.31 39.16
C TRP A 29 -12.39 -10.79 39.16
N LEU A 30 -13.66 -11.09 39.44
CA LEU A 30 -14.19 -12.47 39.37
C LEU A 30 -14.11 -13.02 37.93
N TYR A 31 -14.47 -12.21 36.93
CA TYR A 31 -14.37 -12.60 35.52
C TYR A 31 -12.93 -12.94 35.10
N LEU A 32 -11.97 -12.11 35.52
CA LEU A 32 -10.55 -12.35 35.24
C LEU A 32 -10.03 -13.59 35.97
N LYS A 33 -10.48 -13.83 37.21
CA LYS A 33 -10.10 -15.01 38.00
C LYS A 33 -10.62 -16.31 37.38
N GLU A 34 -11.82 -16.29 36.83
CA GLU A 34 -12.40 -17.45 36.12
C GLU A 34 -11.63 -17.75 34.84
N LYS A 35 -11.22 -16.71 34.10
CA LYS A 35 -10.35 -16.85 32.92
C LYS A 35 -8.95 -17.36 33.27
N SER A 36 -8.36 -16.96 34.39
CA SER A 36 -7.04 -17.43 34.80
C SER A 36 -7.02 -18.87 35.32
N ASN A 37 -8.15 -19.38 35.84
CA ASN A 37 -8.26 -20.75 36.32
C ASN A 37 -8.54 -21.79 35.22
N LEU A 38 -8.69 -21.35 33.95
CA LEU A 38 -8.93 -22.23 32.80
C LEU A 38 -7.65 -22.77 32.12
N THR A 39 -6.47 -22.54 32.69
CA THR A 39 -5.25 -23.27 32.27
C THR A 39 -4.69 -24.05 33.45
N PRO A 40 -5.11 -25.31 33.66
CA PRO A 40 -4.26 -26.23 34.40
C PRO A 40 -2.95 -26.37 33.63
N PHE A 41 -1.84 -26.05 34.29
CA PHE A 41 -0.53 -26.59 33.93
C PHE A 41 -0.66 -28.11 34.03
N ARG A 42 -0.94 -28.74 32.89
CA ARG A 42 -0.90 -30.19 32.76
C ARG A 42 0.56 -30.55 32.55
N ASP A 43 1.20 -31.08 33.58
CA ASP A 43 2.42 -31.87 33.44
C ASP A 43 2.13 -33.02 32.48
N GLN A 44 2.61 -32.89 31.25
CA GLN A 44 2.59 -33.94 30.23
C GLN A 44 4.03 -34.34 29.93
N ASN A 45 4.66 -34.99 30.90
CA ASN A 45 5.83 -35.85 30.68
C ASN A 45 5.38 -37.21 30.12
N ASP A 46 4.71 -37.18 28.97
CA ASP A 46 4.46 -38.35 28.12
C ASP A 46 4.15 -37.84 26.70
N ILE A 47 5.15 -37.24 26.06
CA ILE A 47 5.10 -36.96 24.63
C ILE A 47 5.57 -38.23 23.93
N SER A 48 4.61 -39.11 23.66
CA SER A 48 4.65 -39.92 22.45
C SER A 48 5.11 -39.02 21.31
N LEU A 49 6.23 -39.37 20.67
CA LEU A 49 6.72 -38.77 19.43
C LEU A 49 5.63 -38.93 18.36
N GLU A 50 4.64 -38.03 18.36
CA GLU A 50 3.78 -37.84 17.20
C GLU A 50 4.69 -37.54 16.01
N PRO A 51 4.38 -38.10 14.83
CA PRO A 51 5.20 -37.91 13.66
C PRO A 51 5.30 -36.42 13.38
N TYR A 52 6.53 -35.91 13.41
CA TYR A 52 6.94 -34.58 12.96
C TYR A 52 5.81 -33.85 12.23
N LEU A 53 5.17 -32.88 12.91
CA LEU A 53 4.38 -31.86 12.25
C LEU A 53 5.27 -31.27 11.16
N GLU A 54 5.04 -31.72 9.93
CA GLU A 54 5.79 -31.32 8.77
C GLU A 54 5.59 -29.81 8.64
N ILE A 55 6.57 -29.03 9.11
CA ILE A 55 6.54 -27.57 9.02
C ILE A 55 6.59 -27.27 7.53
N LYS A 56 5.41 -27.05 6.95
CA LYS A 56 5.29 -26.67 5.56
C LYS A 56 6.08 -25.39 5.37
N PRO A 57 7.08 -25.35 4.46
CA PRO A 57 7.86 -24.14 4.23
C PRO A 57 6.91 -23.01 3.87
N GLY A 58 6.89 -21.97 4.70
CA GLY A 58 6.03 -20.81 4.50
C GLY A 58 6.53 -19.97 3.32
N PHE A 59 5.59 -19.37 2.57
CA PHE A 59 5.93 -18.39 1.56
C PHE A 59 6.42 -17.11 2.24
N HIS A 60 7.63 -16.67 1.89
CA HIS A 60 8.17 -15.38 2.34
C HIS A 60 8.56 -14.52 1.13
N PRO A 61 8.06 -13.28 1.00
CA PRO A 61 8.24 -12.49 -0.21
C PRO A 61 9.72 -12.14 -0.46
N ASP A 62 10.50 -11.96 0.61
CA ASP A 62 11.94 -11.63 0.49
C ASP A 62 12.80 -12.80 0.01
N SER A 63 12.28 -14.03 0.06
CA SER A 63 13.00 -15.21 -0.43
C SER A 63 12.89 -15.38 -1.96
N VAL A 64 12.04 -14.59 -2.62
CA VAL A 64 11.80 -14.65 -4.05
C VAL A 64 12.93 -13.95 -4.80
N LEU A 65 13.58 -14.69 -5.70
CA LEU A 65 14.63 -14.20 -6.58
C LEU A 65 14.16 -14.02 -8.02
N LYS A 66 13.14 -14.79 -8.46
CA LYS A 66 12.47 -14.56 -9.74
C LYS A 66 10.97 -14.44 -9.57
N PHE A 67 10.37 -13.52 -10.30
CA PHE A 67 8.94 -13.27 -10.34
C PHE A 67 8.49 -13.24 -11.80
N GLY A 68 7.49 -14.03 -12.15
CA GLY A 68 6.88 -14.10 -13.47
C GLY A 68 5.43 -13.65 -13.42
N TYR A 69 5.02 -12.86 -14.42
CA TYR A 69 3.67 -12.38 -14.61
C TYR A 69 3.18 -12.78 -16.00
N HIS A 70 2.18 -13.65 -16.06
CA HIS A 70 1.75 -14.30 -17.29
C HIS A 70 0.25 -14.12 -17.51
N THR A 71 -0.14 -13.67 -18.70
CA THR A 71 -1.52 -13.65 -19.20
C THR A 71 -1.58 -14.44 -20.51
N LYS A 72 -2.73 -14.44 -21.20
CA LYS A 72 -2.84 -15.09 -22.52
C LYS A 72 -1.97 -14.45 -23.61
N SER A 73 -1.75 -13.15 -23.54
CA SER A 73 -1.07 -12.36 -24.57
C SER A 73 0.27 -11.80 -24.11
N PHE A 74 0.62 -11.96 -22.83
CA PHE A 74 1.75 -11.29 -22.21
C PHE A 74 2.49 -12.23 -21.26
N HIS A 75 3.82 -12.20 -21.33
CA HIS A 75 4.71 -12.96 -20.46
C HIS A 75 5.90 -12.08 -20.09
N GLN A 76 6.08 -11.83 -18.80
CA GLN A 76 7.23 -11.08 -18.33
C GLN A 76 7.80 -11.71 -17.08
N GLU A 77 9.12 -11.72 -17.03
CA GLU A 77 9.88 -12.22 -15.91
C GLU A 77 10.79 -11.13 -15.38
N TYR A 78 10.98 -11.16 -14.08
CA TYR A 78 11.81 -10.27 -13.31
C TYR A 78 12.71 -11.11 -12.45
N SER A 79 13.98 -10.74 -12.36
CA SER A 79 14.96 -11.46 -11.54
C SER A 79 15.84 -10.50 -10.75
N ARG A 80 16.32 -10.96 -9.60
CA ARG A 80 17.35 -10.29 -8.80
C ARG A 80 18.31 -11.34 -8.27
N SER A 81 19.58 -11.01 -8.13
CA SER A 81 20.61 -11.93 -7.64
C SER A 81 20.57 -12.15 -6.12
N SER A 82 20.00 -11.19 -5.38
CA SER A 82 19.80 -11.27 -3.94
C SER A 82 18.67 -10.33 -3.50
N ARG A 83 18.26 -10.41 -2.22
CA ARG A 83 17.20 -9.57 -1.66
C ARG A 83 17.45 -8.07 -1.83
N ASP A 84 18.70 -7.65 -1.67
CA ASP A 84 19.11 -6.24 -1.61
C ASP A 84 19.45 -5.66 -3.00
N GLN A 85 19.31 -6.46 -4.05
CA GLN A 85 19.59 -6.06 -5.43
C GLN A 85 18.30 -5.70 -6.16
N ASP A 86 18.43 -4.76 -7.10
CA ASP A 86 17.32 -4.31 -7.93
C ASP A 86 16.83 -5.43 -8.87
N TRP A 87 15.55 -5.35 -9.22
CA TRP A 87 14.93 -6.23 -10.20
C TRP A 87 15.41 -5.90 -11.61
N THR A 88 15.63 -6.94 -12.41
CA THR A 88 15.95 -6.87 -13.85
C THR A 88 14.85 -7.57 -14.65
N PRO A 89 14.27 -6.93 -15.70
CA PRO A 89 14.52 -5.56 -16.14
C PRO A 89 14.09 -4.54 -15.07
N ALA A 90 14.57 -3.29 -15.21
CA ALA A 90 14.25 -2.22 -14.28
C ALA A 90 12.73 -2.01 -14.21
N VAL A 91 12.19 -2.06 -13.00
CA VAL A 91 10.75 -1.92 -12.69
C VAL A 91 10.56 -1.10 -11.44
N TYR A 92 9.33 -0.62 -11.20
CA TYR A 92 8.92 -0.09 -9.90
C TYR A 92 8.95 -1.20 -8.83
N PRO A 93 9.96 -1.26 -7.93
CA PRO A 93 10.13 -2.39 -7.01
C PRO A 93 8.96 -2.53 -6.05
N GLN A 94 8.34 -1.39 -5.69
CA GLN A 94 7.14 -1.32 -4.86
C GLN A 94 5.96 -2.11 -5.43
N ARG A 95 5.84 -2.22 -6.77
CA ARG A 95 4.73 -2.92 -7.43
C ARG A 95 4.92 -4.43 -7.37
N VAL A 96 6.13 -4.92 -7.66
CA VAL A 96 6.51 -6.32 -7.45
C VAL A 96 6.28 -6.68 -5.98
N GLN A 97 6.78 -5.86 -5.05
CA GLN A 97 6.63 -6.10 -3.62
C GLN A 97 5.17 -6.14 -3.17
N LYS A 98 4.29 -5.27 -3.70
CA LYS A 98 2.86 -5.30 -3.39
C LYS A 98 2.21 -6.62 -3.81
N ILE A 99 2.55 -7.15 -4.99
CA ILE A 99 2.03 -8.46 -5.43
C ILE A 99 2.60 -9.59 -4.58
N LEU A 100 3.90 -9.57 -4.29
CA LEU A 100 4.50 -10.56 -3.40
C LEU A 100 3.85 -10.52 -2.00
N ASN A 101 3.56 -9.33 -1.47
CA ASN A 101 2.85 -9.18 -0.21
C ASN A 101 1.42 -9.73 -0.30
N LEU A 102 0.72 -9.54 -1.44
CA LEU A 102 -0.60 -10.11 -1.65
C LEU A 102 -0.57 -11.65 -1.55
N LEU A 103 0.44 -12.28 -2.15
CA LEU A 103 0.66 -13.73 -2.09
C LEU A 103 0.89 -14.26 -0.66
N THR A 104 1.39 -13.42 0.27
CA THR A 104 1.48 -13.80 1.69
C THR A 104 0.11 -13.95 2.34
N GLN A 105 -0.93 -13.31 1.82
CA GLN A 105 -2.23 -13.21 2.50
C GLN A 105 -3.26 -14.24 2.03
N ILE A 106 -2.96 -15.06 1.03
CA ILE A 106 -3.94 -15.96 0.40
C ILE A 106 -3.96 -17.39 0.95
N HIS A 107 -3.27 -17.67 2.07
CA HIS A 107 -3.10 -19.04 2.60
C HIS A 107 -4.21 -19.50 3.56
N PHE A 108 -5.26 -18.70 3.79
CA PHE A 108 -6.23 -18.96 4.87
C PHE A 108 -7.42 -19.84 4.48
N LYS A 109 -7.85 -19.83 3.22
CA LYS A 109 -9.08 -20.51 2.79
C LYS A 109 -8.81 -21.44 1.61
N LYS A 110 -9.17 -22.72 1.75
CA LYS A 110 -9.15 -23.67 0.62
C LYS A 110 -10.29 -23.33 -0.35
N LEU A 111 -9.95 -23.11 -1.60
CA LEU A 111 -10.91 -22.82 -2.67
C LEU A 111 -11.04 -24.02 -3.61
N PRO A 112 -12.15 -24.12 -4.37
CA PRO A 112 -12.24 -25.07 -5.47
C PRO A 112 -11.06 -24.90 -6.46
N PRO A 113 -10.64 -25.97 -7.15
CA PRO A 113 -9.56 -25.87 -8.14
C PRO A 113 -9.89 -24.87 -9.25
N MET A 114 -9.00 -23.88 -9.45
CA MET A 114 -9.11 -22.94 -10.56
C MET A 114 -8.81 -23.63 -11.90
N LYS A 115 -9.77 -23.59 -12.83
CA LYS A 115 -9.63 -24.25 -14.14
C LYS A 115 -8.88 -23.39 -15.17
N LYS A 116 -9.09 -22.08 -15.15
CA LYS A 116 -8.56 -21.14 -16.16
C LYS A 116 -8.19 -19.81 -15.52
N PRO A 117 -6.94 -19.63 -15.07
CA PRO A 117 -6.47 -18.33 -14.62
C PRO A 117 -6.46 -17.31 -15.77
N LEU A 118 -6.87 -16.08 -15.49
CA LEU A 118 -6.64 -14.91 -16.36
C LEU A 118 -5.18 -14.45 -16.26
N VAL A 119 -4.64 -14.49 -15.04
CA VAL A 119 -3.24 -14.19 -14.73
C VAL A 119 -2.63 -15.36 -13.97
N THR A 120 -1.46 -15.79 -14.39
CA THR A 120 -0.61 -16.71 -13.64
C THR A 120 0.62 -15.96 -13.15
N LEU A 121 0.89 -16.05 -11.85
CA LEU A 121 2.09 -15.55 -11.22
C LEU A 121 3.02 -16.72 -10.95
N THR A 122 4.29 -16.59 -11.31
CA THR A 122 5.33 -17.57 -10.99
C THR A 122 6.31 -16.92 -10.01
N VAL A 123 6.72 -17.64 -8.97
CA VAL A 123 7.80 -17.21 -8.08
C VAL A 123 8.85 -18.30 -8.01
N GLU A 124 10.12 -17.93 -8.01
CA GLU A 124 11.25 -18.83 -7.77
C GLU A 124 12.05 -18.32 -6.58
N PHE A 125 12.35 -19.21 -5.65
CA PHE A 125 13.09 -18.88 -4.43
C PHE A 125 14.59 -19.17 -4.57
N SER A 126 15.38 -18.73 -3.59
CA SER A 126 16.82 -18.99 -3.54
C SER A 126 17.20 -20.48 -3.54
N ASN A 127 16.30 -21.36 -3.09
CA ASN A 127 16.47 -22.81 -3.12
C ASN A 127 16.05 -23.45 -4.47
N GLN A 128 15.80 -22.65 -5.51
CA GLN A 128 15.34 -23.07 -6.84
C GLN A 128 13.95 -23.72 -6.88
N GLN A 129 13.22 -23.76 -5.76
CA GLN A 129 11.82 -24.17 -5.79
C GLN A 129 10.99 -23.08 -6.48
N SER A 130 9.99 -23.51 -7.25
CA SER A 130 9.08 -22.60 -7.95
C SER A 130 7.63 -22.87 -7.60
N TRP A 131 6.91 -21.81 -7.25
CA TRP A 131 5.48 -21.85 -6.96
C TRP A 131 4.70 -21.01 -7.97
N LYS A 132 3.44 -21.38 -8.19
CA LYS A 132 2.54 -20.70 -9.10
C LYS A 132 1.26 -20.30 -8.38
N ALA A 133 0.80 -19.08 -8.61
CA ALA A 133 -0.52 -18.61 -8.22
C ALA A 133 -1.33 -18.22 -9.46
N GLY A 134 -2.64 -18.40 -9.41
CA GLY A 134 -3.58 -18.06 -10.47
C GLY A 134 -4.61 -17.07 -9.98
N TRP A 135 -4.99 -16.13 -10.84
CA TRP A 135 -6.09 -15.20 -10.60
C TRP A 135 -7.14 -15.32 -11.71
N ASP A 136 -8.40 -15.51 -11.34
CA ASP A 136 -9.52 -15.71 -12.28
C ASP A 136 -10.39 -14.46 -12.51
N GLY A 137 -9.94 -13.29 -12.02
CA GLY A 137 -10.70 -12.05 -12.00
C GLY A 137 -11.36 -11.74 -10.66
N THR A 138 -11.57 -12.76 -9.82
CA THR A 138 -12.21 -12.62 -8.50
C THR A 138 -11.31 -13.15 -7.37
N HIS A 139 -10.78 -14.35 -7.54
CA HIS A 139 -10.00 -15.08 -6.54
C HIS A 139 -8.56 -15.22 -6.98
N LEU A 140 -7.63 -14.99 -6.05
CA LEU A 140 -6.23 -15.33 -6.20
C LEU A 140 -5.96 -16.61 -5.39
N GLN A 141 -5.34 -17.62 -6.01
CA GLN A 141 -5.15 -18.94 -5.44
C GLN A 141 -3.75 -19.49 -5.76
N TRP A 142 -3.09 -20.11 -4.79
CA TRP A 142 -1.90 -20.92 -5.06
C TRP A 142 -2.29 -22.18 -5.84
N LEU A 143 -1.69 -22.35 -7.02
CA LEU A 143 -1.87 -23.51 -7.89
C LEU A 143 -0.88 -24.63 -7.55
N THR A 144 0.32 -24.26 -7.09
CA THR A 144 1.39 -25.18 -6.69
C THR A 144 2.04 -24.73 -5.37
N GLY A 145 2.91 -25.56 -4.82
CA GLY A 145 3.60 -25.30 -3.56
C GLY A 145 2.84 -25.80 -2.33
N SER A 146 3.36 -25.49 -1.13
CA SER A 146 2.84 -26.03 0.13
C SER A 146 1.43 -25.54 0.49
N TYR A 147 1.01 -24.40 -0.08
CA TYR A 147 -0.32 -23.83 0.04
C TYR A 147 -1.21 -24.07 -1.18
N SER A 148 -0.88 -25.05 -2.03
CA SER A 148 -1.71 -25.41 -3.19
C SER A 148 -3.20 -25.58 -2.82
N GLY A 149 -4.06 -24.93 -3.59
CA GLY A 149 -5.51 -24.90 -3.39
C GLY A 149 -6.01 -23.81 -2.44
N PHE A 150 -5.14 -23.14 -1.69
CA PHE A 150 -5.52 -22.02 -0.82
C PHE A 150 -5.52 -20.70 -1.59
N GLY A 151 -6.51 -19.85 -1.30
CA GLY A 151 -6.67 -18.56 -1.94
C GLY A 151 -7.53 -17.59 -1.14
N SER A 152 -7.73 -16.41 -1.69
CA SER A 152 -8.66 -15.40 -1.17
C SER A 152 -9.32 -14.60 -2.29
N GLN A 153 -10.44 -13.96 -1.96
CA GLN A 153 -11.05 -12.97 -2.84
C GLN A 153 -10.29 -11.65 -2.70
N LEU A 154 -9.96 -11.03 -3.82
CA LEU A 154 -9.25 -9.75 -3.82
C LEU A 154 -10.22 -8.59 -3.58
N ASN A 155 -9.81 -7.62 -2.76
CA ASN A 155 -10.53 -6.35 -2.63
C ASN A 155 -10.37 -5.49 -3.90
N ALA A 156 -11.08 -4.36 -3.99
CA ALA A 156 -11.05 -3.51 -5.17
C ALA A 156 -9.65 -2.99 -5.52
N ALA A 157 -8.85 -2.60 -4.52
CA ALA A 157 -7.50 -2.09 -4.73
C ALA A 157 -6.54 -3.18 -5.26
N ASP A 158 -6.62 -4.38 -4.71
CA ASP A 158 -5.80 -5.53 -5.12
C ASP A 158 -6.19 -6.01 -6.52
N ARG A 159 -7.48 -5.97 -6.87
CA ARG A 159 -7.94 -6.24 -8.24
C ARG A 159 -7.36 -5.25 -9.23
N ILE A 160 -7.35 -3.95 -8.91
CA ILE A 160 -6.74 -2.92 -9.77
C ILE A 160 -5.25 -3.20 -9.97
N LEU A 161 -4.54 -3.63 -8.92
CA LEU A 161 -3.13 -4.02 -9.03
C LEU A 161 -2.94 -5.18 -10.01
N MET A 162 -3.80 -6.21 -9.94
CA MET A 162 -3.77 -7.37 -10.85
C MET A 162 -4.24 -7.03 -12.27
N LEU A 163 -5.06 -5.99 -12.47
CA LEU A 163 -5.50 -5.59 -13.80
C LEU A 163 -4.44 -4.81 -14.58
N GLY A 164 -3.60 -4.02 -13.88
CA GLY A 164 -2.65 -3.16 -14.57
C GLY A 164 -1.53 -3.90 -15.32
N GLY A 165 -1.37 -5.22 -15.13
CA GLY A 165 -0.51 -6.08 -15.93
C GLY A 165 0.93 -5.59 -16.04
N SER A 166 1.53 -5.71 -17.23
CA SER A 166 2.89 -5.29 -17.55
C SER A 166 3.17 -3.82 -17.26
N LEU A 167 2.21 -2.96 -17.59
CA LEU A 167 2.27 -1.50 -17.47
C LEU A 167 2.24 -1.02 -16.02
N SER A 168 1.93 -1.90 -15.07
CA SER A 168 2.09 -1.62 -13.64
C SER A 168 3.54 -1.67 -13.19
N PHE A 169 4.42 -2.34 -13.94
CA PHE A 169 5.79 -2.59 -13.51
C PHE A 169 6.80 -1.62 -14.13
N PHE A 170 6.52 -1.06 -15.31
CA PHE A 170 7.42 -0.10 -15.93
C PHE A 170 7.29 1.30 -15.33
N PRO A 171 8.40 2.05 -15.25
CA PRO A 171 8.35 3.48 -14.98
C PRO A 171 7.45 4.17 -15.99
N ARG A 172 6.34 4.74 -15.50
CA ARG A 172 5.54 5.68 -16.29
C ARG A 172 6.24 7.02 -16.26
N GLU A 173 6.73 7.45 -17.39
CA GLU A 173 7.16 8.83 -17.58
C GLU A 173 5.90 9.66 -17.83
N TYR A 174 5.61 10.56 -16.90
CA TYR A 174 4.54 11.53 -17.04
C TYR A 174 5.17 12.82 -17.53
N ASN A 175 4.91 13.20 -18.78
CA ASN A 175 5.37 14.47 -19.28
C ASN A 175 4.32 15.54 -18.95
N TRP A 176 4.48 16.18 -17.79
CA TRP A 176 3.59 17.25 -17.36
C TRP A 176 3.98 18.57 -18.02
N CYS A 177 3.07 19.11 -18.82
CA CYS A 177 3.29 20.31 -19.63
C CYS A 177 4.41 20.18 -20.67
N PRO A 178 4.27 19.31 -21.69
CA PRO A 178 5.28 19.14 -22.74
C PRO A 178 5.52 20.45 -23.52
N THR A 179 4.50 21.28 -23.63
CA THR A 179 4.54 22.62 -24.25
C THR A 179 4.70 23.74 -23.22
N ARG A 180 5.37 23.46 -22.09
CA ARG A 180 5.56 24.43 -21.00
C ARG A 180 6.14 25.75 -21.53
N PRO A 181 5.41 26.86 -21.41
CA PRO A 181 5.96 28.17 -21.72
C PRO A 181 7.22 28.42 -20.89
N THR A 182 8.28 28.87 -21.54
CA THR A 182 9.54 29.25 -20.87
C THR A 182 9.61 30.74 -20.57
N ALA A 183 8.65 31.51 -21.09
CA ALA A 183 8.57 32.94 -20.93
C ALA A 183 7.10 33.41 -20.86
N PHE A 184 6.83 34.44 -20.06
CA PHE A 184 5.57 35.16 -20.05
C PHE A 184 5.82 36.66 -20.10
N GLU A 185 5.07 37.37 -20.93
CA GLU A 185 5.07 38.83 -20.98
C GLU A 185 3.72 39.39 -20.55
N PHE A 186 3.75 40.30 -19.58
CA PHE A 186 2.57 40.97 -19.04
C PHE A 186 2.63 42.45 -19.36
N LEU A 187 1.57 42.97 -19.97
CA LEU A 187 1.39 44.40 -20.19
C LEU A 187 0.61 44.99 -19.02
N SER A 188 1.24 45.88 -18.27
CA SER A 188 0.53 46.64 -17.23
C SER A 188 -0.40 47.67 -17.85
N LYS A 189 -1.48 48.04 -17.14
CA LYS A 189 -2.37 49.15 -17.52
C LYS A 189 -1.66 50.49 -17.71
N LYS A 190 -0.43 50.64 -17.21
CA LYS A 190 0.41 51.84 -17.33
C LYS A 190 1.44 51.74 -18.46
N GLY A 191 1.36 50.72 -19.32
CA GLY A 191 2.26 50.53 -20.47
C GLY A 191 3.63 49.92 -20.14
N SER A 192 3.97 49.71 -18.87
CA SER A 192 5.17 48.94 -18.50
C SER A 192 4.97 47.45 -18.82
N SER A 193 5.95 46.84 -19.47
CA SER A 193 6.01 45.39 -19.71
C SER A 193 6.80 44.70 -18.59
N LEU A 194 6.29 43.56 -18.14
CA LEU A 194 6.97 42.66 -17.21
C LEU A 194 7.19 41.33 -17.94
N SER A 195 8.45 40.91 -18.05
CA SER A 195 8.79 39.60 -18.61
C SER A 195 9.28 38.67 -17.50
N LEU A 196 8.77 37.43 -17.49
CA LEU A 196 9.16 36.37 -16.58
C LEU A 196 9.75 35.22 -17.40
N LEU A 197 10.93 34.73 -17.01
CA LEU A 197 11.63 33.63 -17.67
C LEU A 197 11.77 32.45 -16.71
N HIS A 198 11.54 31.24 -17.21
CA HIS A 198 11.75 30.00 -16.48
C HIS A 198 13.18 29.51 -16.70
N ILE A 199 14.04 29.66 -15.69
CA ILE A 199 15.45 29.29 -15.76
C ILE A 199 15.73 28.37 -14.57
N GLN A 200 16.24 27.16 -14.86
CA GLN A 200 16.64 26.18 -13.84
C GLN A 200 15.54 25.86 -12.80
N GLY A 201 14.29 25.78 -13.24
CA GLY A 201 13.15 25.45 -12.38
C GLY A 201 12.57 26.62 -11.58
N GLU A 202 13.01 27.85 -11.85
CA GLU A 202 12.49 29.04 -11.18
C GLU A 202 12.04 30.12 -12.17
N TRP A 203 10.99 30.85 -11.79
CA TRP A 203 10.53 32.03 -12.50
C TRP A 203 11.28 33.27 -12.02
N LEU A 204 12.06 33.86 -12.94
CA LEU A 204 12.85 35.05 -12.70
C LEU A 204 12.26 36.21 -13.48
N ARG A 205 12.10 37.38 -12.84
CA ARG A 205 11.78 38.61 -13.57
C ARG A 205 12.97 38.97 -14.44
N SER A 206 12.77 39.02 -15.75
CA SER A 206 13.76 39.56 -16.67
C SER A 206 13.92 41.04 -16.35
N PRO A 207 15.11 41.50 -15.91
CA PRO A 207 15.35 42.94 -15.87
C PRO A 207 15.38 43.42 -17.32
N SER A 208 14.99 44.66 -17.57
CA SER A 208 15.20 45.35 -18.84
C SER A 208 16.70 45.58 -19.20
N GLY A 209 17.61 44.80 -18.62
CA GLY A 209 19.06 44.82 -18.81
C GLY A 209 19.70 43.55 -18.25
N LEU A 210 20.69 43.02 -18.95
CA LEU A 210 21.29 41.70 -18.72
C LEU A 210 21.71 41.45 -17.25
N ASN A 211 21.34 40.25 -16.77
CA ASN A 211 22.07 39.42 -15.79
C ASN A 211 21.77 39.50 -14.27
N GLN A 212 20.68 40.12 -13.80
CA GLN A 212 20.24 39.90 -12.40
C GLN A 212 18.71 39.82 -12.27
N GLY A 213 18.11 38.74 -12.77
CA GLY A 213 16.69 38.49 -12.55
C GLY A 213 16.39 38.27 -11.06
N LYS A 214 15.53 39.10 -10.48
CA LYS A 214 15.08 38.91 -9.09
C LYS A 214 14.03 37.81 -9.06
N ARG A 215 14.22 36.81 -8.18
CA ARG A 215 13.21 35.78 -7.90
C ARG A 215 11.91 36.46 -7.48
N ASP A 216 10.82 36.12 -8.16
CA ASP A 216 9.49 36.55 -7.78
C ASP A 216 8.64 35.32 -7.46
N ARG A 217 8.73 34.87 -6.20
CA ARG A 217 7.98 33.71 -5.71
C ARG A 217 6.47 33.90 -5.83
N SER A 218 5.97 35.12 -5.72
CA SER A 218 4.54 35.41 -5.81
C SER A 218 4.01 35.19 -7.22
N PHE A 219 4.72 35.70 -8.23
CA PHE A 219 4.33 35.48 -9.63
C PHE A 219 4.63 34.06 -10.10
N GLY A 220 5.76 33.48 -9.69
CA GLY A 220 6.10 32.10 -10.02
C GLY A 220 5.02 31.13 -9.57
N LEU A 221 4.52 31.25 -8.33
CA LEU A 221 3.44 30.40 -7.84
C LEU A 221 2.13 30.57 -8.63
N LYS A 222 1.80 31.80 -9.05
CA LYS A 222 0.62 32.05 -9.88
C LYS A 222 0.76 31.41 -11.27
N ILE A 223 1.95 31.47 -11.86
CA ILE A 223 2.25 30.80 -13.13
C ILE A 223 2.17 29.28 -12.96
N GLU A 224 2.78 28.69 -11.92
CA GLU A 224 2.65 27.24 -11.68
C GLU A 224 1.20 26.81 -11.48
N ASN A 225 0.40 27.58 -10.74
CA ASN A 225 -1.01 27.28 -10.55
C ASN A 225 -1.78 27.38 -11.87
N TRP A 226 -1.46 28.38 -12.70
CA TRP A 226 -2.04 28.51 -14.03
C TRP A 226 -1.63 27.34 -14.93
N LEU A 227 -0.35 26.98 -14.97
CA LEU A 227 0.14 25.80 -15.68
C LEU A 227 -0.52 24.51 -15.17
N GLY A 228 -0.74 24.36 -13.86
CA GLY A 228 -1.49 23.23 -13.31
C GLY A 228 -2.94 23.14 -13.78
N LEU A 229 -3.57 24.27 -14.12
CA LEU A 229 -4.94 24.32 -14.61
C LEU A 229 -5.05 24.19 -16.13
N TYR A 230 -4.02 24.58 -16.88
CA TYR A 230 -4.09 24.76 -18.33
C TYR A 230 -3.02 24.02 -19.13
N CYS A 231 -2.05 23.38 -18.48
CA CYS A 231 -1.14 22.49 -19.17
C CYS A 231 -1.78 21.14 -19.44
N ASP A 232 -1.50 20.62 -20.62
CA ASP A 232 -1.80 19.25 -20.95
C ASP A 232 -0.84 18.32 -20.19
N LEU A 233 -1.40 17.22 -19.69
CA LEU A 233 -0.63 16.08 -19.23
C LEU A 233 -0.55 15.10 -20.39
N GLU A 234 0.64 14.93 -20.96
CA GLU A 234 0.86 13.89 -21.93
C GLU A 234 1.24 12.60 -21.21
N ILE A 235 0.37 11.61 -21.33
CA ILE A 235 0.62 10.25 -20.85
C ILE A 235 1.08 9.47 -22.07
N GLU A 236 2.40 9.37 -22.27
CA GLU A 236 3.00 8.68 -23.42
C GLU A 236 2.55 7.21 -23.54
N GLN A 237 2.19 6.60 -22.41
CA GLN A 237 1.54 5.28 -22.36
C GLN A 237 0.34 5.27 -21.42
N ALA A 238 -0.85 5.41 -22.00
CA ALA A 238 -2.10 4.95 -21.41
C ALA A 238 -2.63 3.85 -22.32
N ILE A 239 -2.87 2.64 -21.81
CA ILE A 239 -3.53 1.59 -22.60
C ILE A 239 -4.73 1.03 -21.86
N ASP A 240 -5.78 1.03 -22.68
CA ASP A 240 -7.11 0.47 -22.60
C ASP A 240 -7.15 -0.96 -22.07
N ILE A 241 -8.15 -1.23 -21.23
CA ILE A 241 -8.45 -2.57 -20.77
C ILE A 241 -9.49 -3.15 -21.71
N ASP A 242 -9.07 -3.58 -22.91
CA ASP A 242 -9.93 -4.45 -23.72
C ASP A 242 -9.99 -5.83 -23.04
N TYR A 243 -11.15 -6.10 -22.45
CA TYR A 243 -11.53 -7.37 -21.80
C TYR A 243 -12.07 -8.39 -22.80
#